data_AF-A0A2Z2MAT2-F1
#
_entry.id   AF-A0A2Z2MAT2-F1
#
_cell.length_a   1.000
_cell.length_b   1.000
_cell.length_c   1.000
_cell.angle_alpha   90.00
_cell.angle_beta   90.00
_cell.angle_gamma   90.00
#
_symmetry.space_group_name_H-M   'P 1'
#
loop_
_entity.id
_entity.type
_entity.pdbx_description
1 polymer ?
#
loop_
_entity_poly.entity_id
_entity_poly.type
_entity_poly.pdbx_seq_one_letter_code
_entity_poly.pdbx_strand_id
1 'polypeptide(L)'
;MEYKKPIGINIDLETGVIPGAKKLVRRLSDLKGYFLDEDAYNELLKDDPVVYEVYAVEQEEKEGDLNFATTVLYPGKVGKEFFFTKGHFHSKADRAEIYYGIKGKGGMLLQTPEGEAEWIPMGPGTVVYVPPYWAHRTVNTGDEPFIFLAVYPADAGHDYGSIKDKGFSKIVIEENGEVKVVDNPRWKE
;
A
#
# COMPACT_ATOMS: atom_id res chain seq x y z
N MET A 1 -14.24 -22.84 -26.86
CA MET A 1 -13.70 -21.69 -26.10
C MET A 1 -14.81 -21.23 -25.20
N GLU A 2 -14.61 -21.28 -23.87
CA GLU A 2 -15.58 -20.72 -22.93
C GLU A 2 -15.19 -19.27 -22.68
N TYR A 3 -16.13 -18.34 -22.90
CA TYR A 3 -15.89 -16.92 -22.71
C TYR A 3 -16.25 -16.52 -21.30
N LYS A 4 -15.30 -15.91 -20.59
CA LYS A 4 -15.53 -15.31 -19.27
C LYS A 4 -16.57 -14.20 -19.38
N LYS A 5 -17.55 -14.20 -18.47
CA LYS A 5 -18.62 -13.20 -18.48
C LYS A 5 -18.11 -11.85 -17.95
N PRO A 6 -18.50 -10.71 -18.56
CA PRO A 6 -18.25 -9.39 -18.00
C PRO A 6 -18.93 -9.24 -16.63
N ILE A 7 -18.34 -8.42 -15.75
CA ILE A 7 -18.88 -8.09 -14.44
C ILE A 7 -18.96 -6.58 -14.26
N GLY A 8 -19.98 -6.11 -13.54
CA GLY A 8 -20.09 -4.75 -13.03
C GLY A 8 -20.31 -4.82 -11.52
N ILE A 9 -19.48 -4.11 -10.75
CA ILE A 9 -19.54 -4.11 -9.29
C ILE A 9 -19.43 -2.66 -8.81
N ASN A 10 -20.26 -2.28 -7.83
CA ASN A 10 -20.18 -0.97 -7.21
C ASN A 10 -19.11 -0.97 -6.11
N ILE A 11 -18.32 0.10 -6.05
CA ILE A 11 -17.44 0.40 -4.92
C ILE A 11 -18.15 1.45 -4.07
N ASP A 12 -18.29 1.20 -2.77
CA ASP A 12 -18.69 2.25 -1.85
C ASP A 12 -17.49 3.19 -1.61
N LEU A 13 -17.60 4.42 -2.10
CA LEU A 13 -16.49 5.38 -2.04
C LEU A 13 -16.25 5.93 -0.63
N GLU A 14 -17.23 5.82 0.27
CA GLU A 14 -17.08 6.29 1.65
C GLU A 14 -16.37 5.27 2.54
N THR A 15 -16.57 3.98 2.24
CA THR A 15 -16.06 2.87 3.06
C THR A 15 -14.97 2.05 2.36
N GLY A 16 -14.79 2.23 1.04
CA GLY A 16 -13.89 1.43 0.21
C GLY A 16 -14.37 -0.01 -0.01
N VAL A 17 -15.55 -0.40 0.47
CA VAL A 17 -16.02 -1.79 0.39
C VAL A 17 -16.44 -2.13 -1.04
N ILE A 18 -15.97 -3.30 -1.51
CA ILE A 18 -16.47 -3.95 -2.73
C ILE A 18 -17.34 -5.14 -2.31
N PRO A 19 -18.67 -5.12 -2.57
CA PRO A 19 -19.55 -6.22 -2.18
C PRO A 19 -19.13 -7.55 -2.79
N GLY A 20 -18.99 -8.59 -1.95
CA GLY A 20 -18.61 -9.94 -2.38
C GLY A 20 -17.13 -10.12 -2.70
N ALA A 21 -16.30 -9.07 -2.60
CA ALA A 21 -14.86 -9.19 -2.78
C ALA A 21 -14.20 -9.96 -1.64
N LYS A 22 -13.04 -10.55 -1.94
CA LYS A 22 -12.19 -11.19 -0.94
C LYS A 22 -11.60 -10.10 -0.04
N LYS A 23 -11.97 -10.13 1.24
CA LYS A 23 -11.45 -9.21 2.26
C LYS A 23 -10.19 -9.77 2.90
N LEU A 24 -9.12 -8.99 2.89
CA LEU A 24 -7.89 -9.23 3.64
C LEU A 24 -7.75 -8.15 4.71
N VAL A 25 -7.41 -8.55 5.94
CA VAL A 25 -7.16 -7.64 7.05
C VAL A 25 -5.69 -7.74 7.43
N ARG A 26 -5.04 -6.59 7.65
CA ARG A 26 -3.64 -6.50 8.08
C ARG A 26 -3.56 -5.72 9.37
N ARG A 27 -3.22 -6.42 10.45
CA ARG A 27 -3.01 -5.83 11.77
C ARG A 27 -1.57 -5.42 11.97
N LEU A 28 -1.30 -4.66 13.02
CA LEU A 28 0.05 -4.23 13.36
C LEU A 28 1.00 -5.43 13.53
N SER A 29 0.52 -6.52 14.15
CA SER A 29 1.23 -7.79 14.30
C SER A 29 1.69 -8.40 12.98
N ASP A 30 0.96 -8.18 11.88
CA ASP A 30 1.36 -8.63 10.53
C ASP A 30 2.55 -7.83 9.96
N LEU A 31 2.84 -6.65 10.53
CA LEU A 31 3.89 -5.72 10.11
C LEU A 31 5.11 -5.75 11.05
N LYS A 32 5.34 -6.85 11.78
CA LYS A 32 6.54 -7.03 12.60
C LYS A 32 7.81 -6.81 11.78
N GLY A 33 8.66 -5.88 12.25
CA GLY A 33 9.94 -5.52 11.62
C GLY A 33 9.87 -4.45 10.54
N TYR A 34 8.68 -3.90 10.24
CA TYR A 34 8.53 -2.88 9.20
C TYR A 34 8.76 -1.44 9.68
N PHE A 35 8.46 -1.15 10.94
CA PHE A 35 8.59 0.19 11.53
C PHE A 35 9.95 0.41 12.16
N LEU A 36 10.43 1.65 12.15
CA LEU A 36 11.73 2.00 12.71
C LEU A 36 11.77 1.90 14.25
N ASP A 37 10.74 2.41 14.92
CA ASP A 37 10.65 2.50 16.38
C ASP A 37 10.08 1.20 16.97
N GLU A 38 10.97 0.32 17.45
CA GLU A 38 10.59 -0.98 18.00
C GLU A 38 9.87 -0.88 19.35
N ASP A 39 10.22 0.10 20.17
CA ASP A 39 9.59 0.28 21.48
C ASP A 39 8.16 0.79 21.31
N ALA A 40 7.96 1.79 20.44
CA ALA A 40 6.62 2.27 20.11
C ALA A 40 5.80 1.19 19.39
N TYR A 41 6.42 0.37 18.54
CA TYR A 41 5.77 -0.78 17.92
C TYR A 41 5.28 -1.77 18.97
N ASN A 42 6.15 -2.18 19.90
CA ASN A 42 5.82 -3.16 20.93
C ASN A 42 4.76 -2.63 21.91
N GLU A 43 4.74 -1.33 22.19
CA GLU A 43 3.70 -0.71 23.00
C GLU A 43 2.34 -0.78 22.28
N LEU A 44 2.28 -0.33 21.02
CA LEU A 44 1.03 -0.31 20.24
C LEU A 44 0.55 -1.73 19.88
N LEU A 45 1.46 -2.70 19.79
CA LEU A 45 1.14 -4.11 19.54
C LEU A 45 0.24 -4.72 20.63
N LYS A 46 0.22 -4.16 21.84
CA LYS A 46 -0.69 -4.62 22.91
C LYS A 46 -2.16 -4.50 22.51
N ASP A 47 -2.51 -3.48 21.72
CA ASP A 47 -3.85 -3.28 21.17
C ASP A 47 -4.05 -3.96 19.80
N ASP A 48 -2.93 -4.29 19.13
CA ASP A 48 -2.86 -4.89 17.79
C ASP A 48 -3.86 -4.31 16.78
N PRO A 49 -3.82 -2.98 16.53
CA PRO A 49 -4.81 -2.31 15.71
C PRO A 49 -4.78 -2.82 14.27
N VAL A 50 -5.91 -2.70 13.57
CA VAL A 50 -5.94 -2.89 12.12
C VAL A 50 -5.22 -1.70 11.47
N VAL A 51 -4.20 -2.00 10.67
CA VAL A 51 -3.46 -0.98 9.92
C VAL A 51 -4.18 -0.73 8.59
N TYR A 52 -4.53 -1.79 7.86
CA TYR A 52 -5.30 -1.66 6.62
C TYR A 52 -6.12 -2.91 6.30
N GLU A 53 -7.12 -2.69 5.46
CA GLU A 53 -7.94 -3.73 4.86
C GLU A 53 -7.90 -3.62 3.33
N VAL A 54 -7.94 -4.75 2.64
CA VAL A 54 -7.96 -4.83 1.17
C VAL A 54 -9.19 -5.61 0.73
N TYR A 55 -9.92 -5.09 -0.25
CA TYR A 55 -11.04 -5.76 -0.90
C TYR A 55 -10.66 -6.03 -2.35
N ALA A 56 -10.27 -7.26 -2.65
CA ALA A 56 -9.71 -7.63 -3.95
C ALA A 56 -10.70 -8.42 -4.81
N VAL A 57 -10.73 -8.09 -6.10
CA VAL A 57 -11.38 -8.86 -7.16
C VAL A 57 -10.28 -9.35 -8.10
N GLU A 58 -9.87 -10.60 -7.86
CA GLU A 58 -8.74 -11.24 -8.54
C GLU A 58 -9.23 -12.21 -9.61
N GLN A 59 -8.49 -12.29 -10.70
CA GLN A 59 -8.69 -13.22 -11.81
C GLN A 59 -7.69 -14.37 -11.73
N GLU A 60 -7.84 -15.35 -12.62
CA GLU A 60 -6.79 -16.34 -12.83
C GLU A 60 -5.50 -15.63 -13.29
N GLU A 61 -4.35 -16.08 -12.78
CA GLU A 61 -3.04 -15.50 -13.11
C GLU A 61 -2.73 -15.74 -14.59
N LYS A 62 -3.04 -14.75 -15.42
CA LYS A 62 -2.89 -14.84 -16.88
C LYS A 62 -2.51 -13.49 -17.48
N GLU A 63 -1.54 -13.53 -18.37
CA GLU A 63 -1.12 -12.35 -19.12
C GLU A 63 -2.29 -11.73 -19.88
N GLY A 64 -2.43 -10.40 -19.75
CA GLY A 64 -3.49 -9.61 -20.36
C GLY A 64 -4.79 -9.50 -19.56
N ASP A 65 -4.97 -10.27 -18.48
CA ASP A 65 -6.09 -10.09 -17.55
C ASP A 65 -5.74 -9.05 -16.46
N LEU A 66 -6.74 -8.49 -15.80
CA LEU A 66 -6.57 -7.41 -14.82
C LEU A 66 -7.27 -7.74 -13.50
N ASN A 67 -6.55 -7.49 -12.41
CA ASN A 67 -7.09 -7.44 -11.07
C ASN A 67 -7.40 -5.99 -10.67
N PHE A 68 -8.29 -5.83 -9.70
CA PHE A 68 -8.47 -4.56 -9.03
C PHE A 68 -8.81 -4.76 -7.56
N ALA A 69 -8.37 -3.81 -6.73
CA ALA A 69 -8.62 -3.86 -5.30
C ALA A 69 -8.75 -2.45 -4.73
N THR A 70 -9.64 -2.29 -3.76
CA THR A 70 -9.58 -1.12 -2.88
C THR A 70 -8.81 -1.45 -1.62
N THR A 71 -8.12 -0.44 -1.09
CA THR A 71 -7.51 -0.50 0.23
C THR A 71 -8.08 0.60 1.10
N VAL A 72 -8.37 0.26 2.36
CA VAL A 72 -8.71 1.20 3.42
C VAL A 72 -7.53 1.20 4.39
N LEU A 73 -6.70 2.25 4.32
CA LEU A 73 -5.54 2.42 5.19
C LEU A 73 -5.93 3.35 6.35
N TYR A 74 -5.96 2.82 7.57
CA TYR A 74 -6.40 3.57 8.74
C TYR A 74 -5.37 4.61 9.19
N PRO A 75 -5.82 5.73 9.79
CA PRO A 75 -4.92 6.72 10.35
C PRO A 75 -4.25 6.16 11.60
N GLY A 76 -2.98 6.46 11.78
CA GLY A 76 -2.20 5.98 12.92
C GLY A 76 -0.71 6.21 12.72
N LYS A 77 0.05 6.03 13.80
CA LYS A 77 1.52 6.13 13.78
C LYS A 77 2.13 5.08 14.70
N VAL A 78 3.34 4.64 14.36
CA VAL A 78 4.26 3.95 15.27
C VAL A 78 5.40 4.91 15.58
N GLY A 79 5.42 5.43 16.81
CA GLY A 79 6.30 6.54 17.16
C GLY A 79 5.99 7.76 16.31
N LYS A 80 6.96 8.18 15.47
CA LYS A 80 6.77 9.27 14.49
C LYS A 80 6.29 8.80 13.12
N GLU A 81 6.40 7.51 12.81
CA GLU A 81 6.18 6.98 11.45
C GLU A 81 4.70 6.69 11.21
N PHE A 82 4.16 7.21 10.11
CA PHE A 82 2.75 7.01 9.75
C PHE A 82 2.44 5.55 9.41
N PHE A 83 1.19 5.15 9.60
CA PHE A 83 0.70 3.86 9.14
C PHE A 83 0.80 3.74 7.62
N PHE A 84 1.22 2.56 7.17
CA PHE A 84 1.46 2.26 5.78
C PHE A 84 1.11 0.82 5.42
N THR A 85 0.96 0.56 4.12
CA THR A 85 0.92 -0.81 3.61
C THR A 85 2.32 -1.43 3.63
N LYS A 86 2.43 -2.76 3.64
CA LYS A 86 3.75 -3.44 3.66
C LYS A 86 4.66 -2.93 2.55
N GLY A 87 4.09 -2.73 1.36
CA GLY A 87 4.81 -2.46 0.14
C GLY A 87 5.49 -3.71 -0.43
N HIS A 88 5.68 -3.72 -1.73
CA HIS A 88 6.23 -4.86 -2.47
C HIS A 88 6.73 -4.42 -3.85
N PHE A 89 7.58 -5.24 -4.45
CA PHE A 89 7.75 -5.27 -5.91
C PHE A 89 6.75 -6.26 -6.50
N HIS A 90 6.36 -6.08 -7.76
CA HIS A 90 5.73 -7.17 -8.51
C HIS A 90 6.74 -8.29 -8.75
N SER A 91 6.28 -9.55 -8.67
CA SER A 91 7.13 -10.71 -8.98
C SER A 91 7.56 -10.71 -10.45
N LYS A 92 6.67 -10.32 -11.36
CA LYS A 92 7.02 -9.91 -12.72
C LYS A 92 7.28 -8.42 -12.71
N ALA A 93 8.55 -8.06 -12.51
CA ALA A 93 8.95 -6.68 -12.27
C ALA A 93 8.57 -5.72 -13.41
N ASP A 94 8.36 -6.20 -14.64
CA ASP A 94 7.98 -5.36 -15.77
C ASP A 94 6.48 -4.96 -15.81
N ARG A 95 5.70 -5.37 -14.80
CA ARG A 95 4.27 -5.03 -14.69
C ARG A 95 4.07 -3.69 -13.98
N ALA A 96 3.33 -2.79 -14.62
CA ALA A 96 2.91 -1.51 -14.06
C ALA A 96 1.59 -1.64 -13.29
N GLU A 97 1.22 -0.59 -12.54
CA GLU A 97 -0.06 -0.50 -11.83
C GLU A 97 -0.60 0.93 -11.85
N ILE A 98 -1.93 1.08 -11.81
CA ILE A 98 -2.61 2.38 -11.68
C ILE A 98 -3.33 2.43 -10.34
N TYR A 99 -3.14 3.54 -9.62
CA TYR A 99 -3.91 3.87 -8.43
C TYR A 99 -4.80 5.09 -8.66
N TYR A 100 -5.95 5.11 -8.00
CA TYR A 100 -6.87 6.24 -7.93
C TYR A 100 -7.24 6.52 -6.48
N GLY A 101 -6.92 7.72 -5.99
CA GLY A 101 -7.29 8.18 -4.66
C GLY A 101 -8.79 8.49 -4.58
N ILE A 102 -9.45 7.94 -3.57
CA ILE A 102 -10.91 8.05 -3.36
C ILE A 102 -11.24 8.99 -2.19
N LYS A 103 -10.62 8.75 -1.02
CA LYS A 103 -10.93 9.47 0.23
C LYS A 103 -9.69 9.61 1.11
N GLY A 104 -9.66 10.62 1.98
CA GLY A 104 -8.58 10.84 2.94
C GLY A 104 -7.33 11.46 2.32
N LYS A 105 -6.28 11.56 3.13
CA LYS A 105 -5.01 12.19 2.76
C LYS A 105 -3.85 11.23 2.99
N GLY A 106 -3.03 11.05 1.98
CA GLY A 106 -1.89 10.14 2.05
C GLY A 106 -0.90 10.38 0.93
N GLY A 107 -0.25 9.31 0.51
CA GLY A 107 0.63 9.30 -0.65
C GLY A 107 1.25 7.93 -0.86
N MET A 108 2.05 7.84 -1.91
CA MET A 108 2.78 6.65 -2.30
C MET A 108 4.28 6.92 -2.24
N LEU A 109 4.98 6.08 -1.51
CA LEU A 109 6.43 5.96 -1.57
C LEU A 109 6.77 4.86 -2.55
N LEU A 110 7.51 5.21 -3.61
CA LEU A 110 8.00 4.27 -4.61
C LEU A 110 9.50 4.10 -4.47
N GLN A 111 10.02 2.94 -4.89
CA GLN A 111 11.45 2.67 -4.87
C GLN A 111 11.93 1.74 -5.99
N THR A 112 13.06 2.04 -6.62
CA THR A 112 13.74 1.14 -7.58
C THR A 112 14.52 0.03 -6.85
N PRO A 113 14.97 -1.03 -7.55
CA PRO A 113 15.82 -2.05 -6.94
C PRO A 113 17.12 -1.51 -6.32
N GLU A 114 17.65 -0.41 -6.86
CA GLU A 114 18.86 0.28 -6.39
C GLU A 114 18.59 1.19 -5.17
N GLY A 115 17.33 1.41 -4.79
CA GLY A 115 16.97 2.22 -3.64
C GLY A 115 16.69 3.70 -3.94
N GLU A 116 16.66 4.11 -5.21
CA GLU A 116 16.14 5.43 -5.59
C GLU A 116 14.66 5.49 -5.23
N ALA A 117 14.24 6.54 -4.52
CA ALA A 117 12.90 6.63 -3.96
C ALA A 117 12.20 7.93 -4.32
N GLU A 118 10.89 7.83 -4.57
CA GLU A 118 10.03 8.93 -4.98
C GLU A 118 8.78 8.98 -4.10
N TRP A 119 8.32 10.20 -3.74
CA TRP A 119 7.11 10.39 -2.94
C TRP A 119 6.06 11.16 -3.74
N ILE A 120 4.90 10.53 -3.91
CA ILE A 120 3.76 11.12 -4.62
C ILE A 120 2.61 11.35 -3.62
N PRO A 121 2.28 12.60 -3.27
CA PRO A 121 1.10 12.91 -2.47
C PRO A 121 -0.18 12.43 -3.16
N MET A 122 -1.12 11.87 -2.41
CA MET A 122 -2.38 11.36 -2.93
C MET A 122 -3.57 11.79 -2.07
N GLY A 123 -4.67 12.12 -2.75
CA GLY A 123 -5.98 12.37 -2.16
C GLY A 123 -7.10 12.08 -3.18
N PRO A 124 -8.34 12.49 -2.92
CA PRO A 124 -9.46 12.28 -3.84
C PRO A 124 -9.16 12.83 -5.23
N GLY A 125 -9.27 11.98 -6.25
CA GLY A 125 -9.05 12.34 -7.66
C GLY A 125 -7.60 12.21 -8.15
N THR A 126 -6.63 11.94 -7.28
CA THR A 126 -5.24 11.71 -7.72
C THR A 126 -5.13 10.36 -8.42
N VAL A 127 -4.63 10.35 -9.66
CA VAL A 127 -4.23 9.13 -10.37
C VAL A 127 -2.71 8.99 -10.26
N VAL A 128 -2.23 7.84 -9.81
CA VAL A 128 -0.80 7.52 -9.76
C VAL A 128 -0.51 6.37 -10.70
N TYR A 129 0.51 6.56 -11.54
CA TYR A 129 1.09 5.51 -12.36
C TYR A 129 2.33 4.96 -11.66
N VAL A 130 2.29 3.67 -11.33
CA VAL A 130 3.43 2.91 -10.81
C VAL A 130 4.13 2.28 -12.01
N PRO A 131 5.34 2.75 -12.38
CA PRO A 131 6.03 2.23 -13.54
C PRO A 131 6.55 0.81 -13.30
N PRO A 132 6.89 0.08 -14.37
CA PRO A 132 7.67 -1.15 -14.28
C PRO A 132 8.91 -0.98 -13.39
N TYR A 133 9.22 -2.01 -12.62
CA TYR A 133 10.39 -2.16 -11.75
C TYR A 133 10.36 -1.37 -10.43
N TRP A 134 9.29 -0.61 -10.15
CA TRP A 134 9.18 0.13 -8.90
C TRP A 134 8.40 -0.67 -7.84
N ALA A 135 9.00 -0.82 -6.67
CA ALA A 135 8.24 -1.13 -5.47
C ALA A 135 7.36 0.07 -5.11
N HIS A 136 6.26 -0.20 -4.44
CA HIS A 136 5.34 0.85 -4.00
C HIS A 136 4.75 0.54 -2.62
N ARG A 137 4.60 1.58 -1.80
CA ARG A 137 4.00 1.57 -0.46
C ARG A 137 3.11 2.80 -0.33
N THR A 138 1.89 2.62 0.14
CA THR A 138 0.99 3.75 0.43
C THR A 138 1.01 4.08 1.92
N VAL A 139 0.96 5.37 2.24
CA VAL A 139 1.05 5.90 3.61
C VAL A 139 -0.14 6.81 3.87
N ASN A 140 -0.81 6.65 5.02
CA ASN A 140 -1.86 7.56 5.45
C ASN A 140 -1.25 8.66 6.31
N THR A 141 -1.34 9.91 5.85
CA THR A 141 -0.76 11.08 6.52
C THR A 141 -1.83 12.00 7.14
N GLY A 142 -3.08 11.53 7.17
CA GLY A 142 -4.23 12.22 7.75
C GLY A 142 -4.73 11.59 9.05
N ASP A 143 -5.89 12.08 9.48
CA ASP A 143 -6.62 11.70 10.69
C ASP A 143 -7.88 10.87 10.40
N GLU A 144 -8.16 10.59 9.13
CA GLU A 144 -9.26 9.74 8.65
C GLU A 144 -8.73 8.59 7.76
N PRO A 145 -9.53 7.54 7.48
CA PRO A 145 -9.12 6.49 6.56
C PRO A 145 -8.75 7.02 5.17
N PHE A 146 -7.57 6.62 4.69
CA PHE A 146 -7.11 6.86 3.33
C PHE A 146 -7.53 5.69 2.44
N ILE A 147 -8.41 5.99 1.48
CA ILE A 147 -9.05 4.99 0.62
C ILE A 147 -8.62 5.23 -0.82
N PHE A 148 -8.21 4.15 -1.49
CA PHE A 148 -7.79 4.18 -2.89
C PHE A 148 -8.14 2.88 -3.61
N LEU A 149 -8.32 2.97 -4.93
CA LEU A 149 -8.44 1.86 -5.85
C LEU A 149 -7.09 1.61 -6.52
N ALA A 150 -6.73 0.36 -6.72
CA ALA A 150 -5.59 -0.08 -7.50
C ALA A 150 -6.05 -1.03 -8.61
N VAL A 151 -5.43 -0.94 -9.79
CA VAL A 151 -5.70 -1.80 -10.97
C VAL A 151 -4.36 -2.27 -11.53
N TYR A 152 -4.17 -3.59 -11.54
CA TYR A 152 -2.88 -4.22 -11.82
C TYR A 152 -3.04 -5.48 -12.68
N PRO A 153 -2.00 -5.87 -13.45
CA PRO A 153 -1.99 -7.11 -14.21
C PRO A 153 -2.23 -8.32 -13.30
N ALA A 154 -3.11 -9.22 -13.74
CA ALA A 154 -3.43 -10.43 -12.99
C ALA A 154 -2.21 -11.35 -12.79
N ASP A 155 -1.19 -11.18 -13.65
CA ASP A 155 0.05 -11.93 -13.64
C ASP A 155 1.25 -11.20 -13.01
N ALA A 156 1.02 -10.08 -12.31
CA ALA A 156 2.09 -9.31 -11.69
C ALA A 156 2.78 -10.06 -10.53
N GLY A 157 2.01 -10.77 -9.70
CA GLY A 157 2.50 -11.40 -8.48
C GLY A 157 2.99 -10.37 -7.43
N HIS A 158 3.46 -10.86 -6.28
CA HIS A 158 3.91 -10.00 -5.19
C HIS A 158 5.20 -10.53 -4.55
N ASP A 159 6.27 -9.73 -4.59
CA ASP A 159 7.49 -9.93 -3.82
C ASP A 159 7.50 -9.01 -2.58
N TYR A 160 6.93 -9.51 -1.50
CA TYR A 160 6.99 -8.88 -0.18
C TYR A 160 8.33 -9.12 0.55
N GLY A 161 9.12 -10.12 0.11
CA GLY A 161 10.34 -10.54 0.80
C GLY A 161 11.42 -9.46 0.73
N SER A 162 11.66 -8.93 -0.47
CA SER A 162 12.65 -7.87 -0.70
C SER A 162 12.42 -6.64 0.20
N ILE A 163 11.17 -6.22 0.34
CA ILE A 163 10.81 -5.09 1.22
C ILE A 163 10.86 -5.46 2.70
N LYS A 164 10.49 -6.69 3.06
CA LYS A 164 10.58 -7.15 4.46
C LYS A 164 12.04 -7.16 4.95
N ASP A 165 12.98 -7.52 4.09
CA ASP A 165 14.38 -7.69 4.47
C ASP A 165 15.15 -6.36 4.50
N LYS A 166 14.92 -5.47 3.52
CA LYS A 166 15.65 -4.20 3.42
C LYS A 166 14.86 -2.95 3.84
N GLY A 167 13.54 -3.00 3.82
CA GLY A 167 12.68 -1.82 3.96
C GLY A 167 12.67 -0.93 2.71
N PHE A 168 12.19 0.30 2.86
CA PHE A 168 12.38 1.37 1.89
C PHE A 168 13.55 2.27 2.34
N SER A 169 14.21 2.95 1.40
CA SER A 169 15.33 3.87 1.65
C SER A 169 14.88 5.20 2.28
N LYS A 170 13.59 5.50 2.21
CA LYS A 170 12.95 6.63 2.89
C LYS A 170 11.85 6.15 3.83
N ILE A 171 11.54 6.97 4.83
CA ILE A 171 10.38 6.83 5.72
C ILE A 171 9.56 8.11 5.72
N VAL A 172 8.27 7.98 6.04
CA VAL A 172 7.34 9.11 6.10
C VAL A 172 6.91 9.30 7.55
N ILE A 173 7.27 10.43 8.13
CA ILE A 173 7.11 10.72 9.55
C ILE A 173 6.36 12.03 9.78
N GLU A 174 5.79 12.17 10.98
CA GLU A 174 5.35 13.46 11.50
C GLU A 174 6.40 14.03 12.46
N GLU A 175 6.77 15.29 12.25
CA GLU A 175 7.62 16.03 13.17
C GLU A 175 7.15 17.49 13.26
N ASN A 176 6.90 17.96 14.49
CA ASN A 176 6.37 19.30 14.76
C ASN A 176 5.05 19.62 14.02
N GLY A 177 4.21 18.60 13.78
CA GLY A 177 2.94 18.73 13.04
C GLY A 177 3.09 18.77 11.52
N GLU A 178 4.30 18.56 10.99
CA GLU A 178 4.55 18.51 9.55
C GLU A 178 4.88 17.09 9.08
N VAL A 179 4.34 16.73 7.92
CA VAL A 179 4.68 15.48 7.22
C VAL A 179 6.05 15.66 6.56
N LYS A 180 6.99 14.76 6.85
CA LYS A 180 8.32 14.75 6.24
C LYS A 180 8.65 13.39 5.65
N VAL A 181 9.29 13.41 4.48
CA VAL A 181 9.93 12.24 3.87
C VAL A 181 11.42 12.35 4.12
N VAL A 182 11.99 11.42 4.89
CA VAL A 182 13.39 11.46 5.34
C VAL A 182 14.08 10.14 5.06
N ASP A 183 15.42 10.14 5.09
CA ASP A 183 16.20 8.91 4.94
C ASP A 183 15.86 7.90 6.03
N ASN A 184 15.72 6.64 5.62
CA ASN A 184 15.60 5.53 6.55
C ASN A 184 16.99 5.21 7.13
N PRO A 185 17.24 5.43 8.44
CA PRO A 185 18.55 5.18 9.03
C PRO A 185 18.93 3.69 9.07
N ARG A 186 17.98 2.77 8.84
CA ARG A 186 18.25 1.32 8.74
C ARG A 186 18.54 0.85 7.32
N TRP A 187 18.32 1.69 6.31
CA TRP A 187 18.55 1.32 4.91
C TRP A 187 20.03 1.05 4.66
N LYS A 188 20.30 -0.07 4.00
CA LYS A 188 21.63 -0.46 3.52
C LYS A 188 21.45 -0.88 2.07
N GLU A 189 22.28 -0.34 1.20
CA GLU A 189 22.33 -0.69 -0.24
C GLU A 189 22.61 -2.19 -0.42
#